data_AF-A0A7R9VHJ9-F1
#
_entry.id   AF-A0A7R9VHJ9-F1
#
_cell.length_a   1.000
_cell.length_b   1.000
_cell.length_c   1.000
_cell.angle_alpha   90.00
_cell.angle_beta   90.00
_cell.angle_gamma   90.00
#
_symmetry.space_group_name_H-M   'P 1'
#
loop_
_entity.id
_entity.type
_entity.pdbx_description
1 polymer ?
#
loop_
_entity_poly.entity_id
_entity_poly.type
_entity_poly.pdbx_seq_one_letter_code
_entity_poly.pdbx_strand_id
1 'polypeptide(L)'
;WNGYEGPGRPDLVPSCRTVREFDEYITRHSFGWPSVDAYYAGSSSTLSVPHVTVPTLCVQALDDPIAPAEAIPYAEIAANPNFTLVCTPTGGHLGWISADGAVSGEPWTNGVMADWFSSVVSHLGRRSGADANGAKPDPAEAAVK
;
A
#
# COMPACT_ATOMS: atom_id res chain seq x y z
N TRP A 1 10.02 -12.63 17.23
CA TRP A 1 11.45 -12.33 17.45
C TRP A 1 11.64 -11.86 18.88
N ASN A 2 12.77 -12.24 19.50
CA ASN A 2 12.89 -12.46 20.94
C ASN A 2 13.89 -11.50 21.64
N GLY A 3 14.13 -10.30 21.09
CA GLY A 3 14.81 -9.24 21.83
C GLY A 3 16.35 -9.25 21.76
N TYR A 4 16.84 -8.36 20.90
CA TYR A 4 18.08 -7.60 20.91
C TYR A 4 19.38 -8.28 20.44
N GLU A 5 19.88 -7.84 19.28
CA GLU A 5 21.26 -8.07 18.83
C GLU A 5 21.95 -6.71 18.55
N GLY A 6 22.52 -6.14 19.61
CA GLY A 6 23.44 -5.00 19.55
C GLY A 6 22.80 -3.60 19.47
N PRO A 7 23.49 -2.58 20.02
CA PRO A 7 23.04 -1.20 19.90
C PRO A 7 23.09 -0.75 18.43
N GLY A 8 22.03 -0.08 17.99
CA GLY A 8 22.06 0.65 16.73
C GLY A 8 23.23 1.65 16.69
N ARG A 9 23.53 2.17 15.51
CA ARG A 9 24.67 3.07 15.27
C ARG A 9 24.21 4.49 14.91
N PRO A 10 23.56 5.22 15.85
CA PRO A 10 23.10 6.58 15.61
C PRO A 10 24.24 7.55 15.28
N ASP A 11 25.46 7.22 15.70
CA ASP A 11 26.67 7.95 15.34
C ASP A 11 26.97 7.93 13.83
N LEU A 12 26.51 6.91 13.10
CA LEU A 12 26.71 6.77 11.66
C LEU A 12 25.58 7.41 10.83
N VAL A 13 24.45 7.74 11.45
CA VAL A 13 23.28 8.34 10.77
C VAL A 13 23.65 9.60 9.96
N PRO A 14 24.45 10.57 10.47
CA PRO A 14 24.81 11.75 9.71
C PRO A 14 25.61 11.47 8.42
N SER A 15 26.21 10.29 8.31
CA SER A 15 26.99 9.86 7.15
C SER A 15 26.19 9.05 6.12
N CYS A 16 24.95 8.66 6.45
CA CYS A 16 24.10 7.87 5.58
C CYS A 16 23.79 8.61 4.27
N ARG A 17 23.84 7.86 3.18
CA ARG A 17 23.55 8.30 1.81
C ARG A 17 22.30 7.64 1.24
N THR A 18 21.79 6.60 1.89
CA THR A 18 20.59 5.88 1.47
C THR A 18 19.67 5.60 2.66
N VAL A 19 18.38 5.43 2.38
CA VAL A 19 17.39 4.96 3.37
C VAL A 19 17.79 3.59 3.93
N ARG A 20 18.35 2.72 3.08
CA ARG A 20 18.82 1.39 3.48
C ARG A 20 19.95 1.44 4.50
N GLU A 21 20.88 2.39 4.41
CA GLU A 21 21.91 2.59 5.44
C GLU A 21 21.32 3.10 6.76
N PHE A 22 20.36 4.03 6.70
CA PHE A 22 19.61 4.44 7.88
C PHE A 22 18.90 3.23 8.50
N ASP A 23 18.28 2.39 7.68
CA ASP A 23 17.57 1.21 8.14
C ASP A 23 18.49 0.17 8.76
N GLU A 24 19.69 0.01 8.21
CA GLU A 24 20.72 -0.88 8.77
C GLU A 24 21.21 -0.39 10.13
N TYR A 25 21.42 0.91 10.33
CA TYR A 25 21.97 1.43 11.59
C TYR A 25 20.91 1.70 12.66
N ILE A 26 19.66 1.98 12.29
CA ILE A 26 18.60 2.38 13.22
C ILE A 26 17.39 1.45 13.13
N THR A 27 16.77 1.33 11.96
CA THR A 27 15.43 0.72 11.82
C THR A 27 15.44 -0.75 12.19
N ARG A 28 16.35 -1.55 11.64
CA ARG A 28 16.48 -2.98 12.01
C ARG A 28 16.70 -3.16 13.50
N HIS A 29 17.47 -2.30 14.16
CA HIS A 29 17.72 -2.42 15.60
C HIS A 29 16.49 -2.02 16.42
N SER A 30 15.76 -0.99 15.98
CA SER A 30 14.55 -0.48 16.64
C SER A 30 13.41 -1.51 16.60
N PHE A 31 13.28 -2.23 15.49
CA PHE A 31 12.26 -3.25 15.28
C PHE A 31 12.75 -4.68 15.55
N GLY A 32 14.04 -4.86 15.80
CA GLY A 32 14.56 -6.16 16.18
C GLY A 32 14.75 -7.13 15.04
N TRP A 33 15.30 -6.68 13.93
CA TRP A 33 15.65 -7.55 12.81
C TRP A 33 17.15 -7.87 12.83
N PRO A 34 17.53 -9.12 12.51
CA PRO A 34 18.93 -9.54 12.49
C PRO A 34 19.72 -8.93 11.33
N SER A 35 19.04 -8.38 10.32
CA SER A 35 19.62 -7.63 9.20
C SER A 35 18.57 -6.71 8.57
N VAL A 36 19.02 -5.70 7.79
CA VAL A 36 18.10 -4.88 6.99
C VAL A 36 17.32 -5.71 5.97
N ASP A 37 17.90 -6.80 5.46
CA ASP A 37 17.19 -7.71 4.54
C ASP A 37 16.10 -8.50 5.25
N ALA A 38 16.36 -8.96 6.48
CA ALA A 38 15.34 -9.60 7.30
C ALA A 38 14.21 -8.62 7.65
N TYR A 39 14.56 -7.35 7.92
CA TYR A 39 13.59 -6.28 8.11
C TYR A 39 12.69 -6.10 6.89
N TYR A 40 13.27 -5.93 5.69
CA TYR A 40 12.48 -5.75 4.47
C TYR A 40 11.65 -6.98 4.12
N ALA A 41 12.22 -8.18 4.21
CA ALA A 41 11.49 -9.41 3.92
C ALA A 41 10.31 -9.63 4.89
N GLY A 42 10.55 -9.42 6.19
CA GLY A 42 9.55 -9.66 7.23
C GLY A 42 8.54 -8.54 7.42
N SER A 43 8.85 -7.31 6.99
CA SER A 43 7.94 -6.16 7.06
C SER A 43 7.25 -5.87 5.72
N SER A 44 7.53 -6.67 4.69
CA SER A 44 6.93 -6.49 3.37
C SER A 44 5.42 -6.73 3.38
N SER A 45 4.70 -5.92 2.62
CA SER A 45 3.27 -6.12 2.35
C SER A 45 2.99 -7.40 1.55
N THR A 46 3.98 -7.97 0.86
CA THR A 46 3.90 -9.27 0.16
C THR A 46 3.27 -10.36 1.02
N LEU A 47 3.58 -10.39 2.33
CA LEU A 47 3.04 -11.39 3.26
C LEU A 47 1.58 -11.13 3.65
N SER A 48 1.15 -9.88 3.58
CA SER A 48 -0.17 -9.42 4.03
C SER A 48 -1.20 -9.38 2.90
N VAL A 49 -0.78 -9.02 1.68
CA VAL A 49 -1.67 -8.87 0.52
C VAL A 49 -2.55 -10.11 0.29
N PRO A 50 -2.07 -11.37 0.33
CA PRO A 50 -2.91 -12.55 0.13
C PRO A 50 -4.03 -12.72 1.17
N HIS A 51 -3.90 -12.09 2.34
CA HIS A 51 -4.84 -12.21 3.45
C HIS A 51 -5.88 -11.09 3.50
N VAL A 52 -5.82 -10.12 2.59
CA VAL A 52 -6.80 -9.02 2.52
C VAL A 52 -8.15 -9.55 2.04
N THR A 53 -9.17 -9.45 2.88
CA THR A 53 -10.54 -9.95 2.62
C THR A 53 -11.57 -8.86 2.37
N VAL A 54 -11.16 -7.59 2.40
CA VAL A 54 -12.04 -6.44 2.16
C VAL A 54 -11.53 -5.67 0.95
N PRO A 55 -12.41 -5.05 0.14
CA PRO A 55 -11.99 -4.20 -0.96
C PRO A 55 -10.94 -3.19 -0.47
N THR A 56 -9.81 -3.14 -1.16
CA THR A 56 -8.64 -2.33 -0.78
C THR A 56 -8.07 -1.67 -2.02
N LEU A 57 -7.91 -0.35 -1.97
CA LEU A 57 -7.23 0.44 -2.98
C LEU A 57 -5.81 0.77 -2.51
N CYS A 58 -4.83 0.48 -3.35
CA CYS A 58 -3.45 0.92 -3.21
C CYS A 58 -3.11 1.86 -4.36
N VAL A 59 -2.65 3.06 -4.03
CA VAL A 59 -2.13 4.03 -5.00
C VAL A 59 -0.64 4.15 -4.76
N GLN A 60 0.16 3.98 -5.82
CA GLN A 60 1.62 4.02 -5.73
C GLN A 60 2.23 4.83 -6.86
N ALA A 61 3.21 5.67 -6.55
CA ALA A 61 3.98 6.41 -7.53
C ALA A 61 5.20 5.60 -7.97
N LEU A 62 5.45 5.50 -9.28
CA LEU A 62 6.59 4.76 -9.82
C LEU A 62 7.92 5.50 -9.60
N ASP A 63 7.89 6.80 -9.28
CA ASP A 63 9.03 7.64 -8.94
C ASP A 63 9.21 7.83 -7.42
N ASP A 64 8.56 7.02 -6.57
CA ASP A 64 8.71 7.09 -5.11
C ASP A 64 10.15 6.72 -4.67
N PRO A 65 10.90 7.65 -4.04
CA PRO A 65 12.28 7.42 -3.62
C PRO A 65 12.42 6.57 -2.34
N ILE A 66 11.32 6.28 -1.64
CA ILE A 66 11.27 5.51 -0.39
C ILE A 66 10.69 4.13 -0.64
N ALA A 67 9.59 4.04 -1.39
CA ALA A 67 8.89 2.79 -1.72
C ALA A 67 8.97 2.52 -3.25
N PRO A 68 10.13 2.07 -3.74
CA PRO A 68 10.41 2.03 -5.17
C PRO A 68 9.51 1.03 -5.90
N ALA A 69 9.36 1.21 -7.21
CA ALA A 69 8.47 0.40 -8.05
C ALA A 69 8.78 -1.11 -7.97
N GLU A 70 10.05 -1.47 -7.81
CA GLU A 70 10.50 -2.86 -7.69
C GLU A 70 10.04 -3.53 -6.39
N ALA A 71 9.64 -2.75 -5.37
CA ALA A 71 9.11 -3.26 -4.10
C ALA A 71 7.60 -3.55 -4.14
N ILE A 72 6.91 -3.24 -5.25
CA ILE A 72 5.47 -3.48 -5.38
C ILE A 72 5.20 -5.00 -5.54
N PRO A 73 4.34 -5.61 -4.71
CA PRO A 73 4.04 -7.04 -4.76
C PRO A 73 3.01 -7.35 -5.88
N TYR A 74 3.42 -7.15 -7.14
CA TYR A 74 2.53 -7.29 -8.30
C TYR A 74 1.86 -8.66 -8.40
N ALA A 75 2.60 -9.74 -8.09
CA ALA A 75 2.08 -11.10 -8.20
C ALA A 75 1.00 -11.38 -7.15
N GLU A 76 1.22 -10.97 -5.90
CA GLU A 76 0.29 -11.16 -4.80
C GLU A 76 -0.95 -10.30 -4.98
N ILE A 77 -0.78 -9.06 -5.46
CA ILE A 77 -1.89 -8.16 -5.79
C ILE A 77 -2.75 -8.75 -6.90
N ALA A 78 -2.14 -9.22 -8.00
CA ALA A 78 -2.87 -9.82 -9.11
C ALA A 78 -3.63 -11.09 -8.72
N ALA A 79 -3.14 -11.81 -7.70
CA ALA A 79 -3.79 -13.01 -7.17
C ALA A 79 -4.93 -12.72 -6.20
N ASN A 80 -5.07 -11.49 -5.65
CA ASN A 80 -6.12 -11.15 -4.70
C ASN A 80 -7.23 -10.27 -5.34
N PRO A 81 -8.45 -10.80 -5.52
CA PRO A 81 -9.56 -10.04 -6.14
C PRO A 81 -10.08 -8.88 -5.28
N ASN A 82 -9.74 -8.82 -4.00
CA ASN A 82 -10.11 -7.71 -3.12
C ASN A 82 -9.13 -6.53 -3.22
N PHE A 83 -8.05 -6.66 -3.99
CA PHE A 83 -6.98 -5.67 -4.03
C PHE A 83 -6.94 -4.98 -5.40
N THR A 84 -6.98 -3.65 -5.40
CA THR A 84 -6.82 -2.83 -6.60
C THR A 84 -5.56 -1.99 -6.48
N LEU A 85 -4.66 -2.10 -7.44
CA LEU A 85 -3.45 -1.29 -7.54
C LEU A 85 -3.60 -0.23 -8.64
N VAL A 86 -3.28 1.01 -8.30
CA VAL A 86 -3.17 2.13 -9.24
C VAL A 86 -1.74 2.65 -9.18
N CYS A 87 -1.00 2.50 -10.28
CA CYS A 87 0.33 3.07 -10.41
C CYS A 87 0.29 4.39 -11.18
N THR A 88 0.93 5.43 -10.64
CA THR A 88 1.08 6.72 -11.31
C THR A 88 2.53 6.88 -11.77
N PRO A 89 2.80 7.44 -12.97
CA PRO A 89 4.18 7.66 -13.41
C PRO A 89 4.96 8.57 -12.47
N THR A 90 4.27 9.56 -11.89
CA THR A 90 4.84 10.52 -10.95
C THR A 90 3.93 10.74 -9.75
N GLY A 91 4.52 11.25 -8.68
CA GLY A 91 3.87 11.57 -7.41
C GLY A 91 4.86 11.61 -6.25
N GLY A 92 6.02 10.96 -6.38
CA GLY A 92 6.97 10.79 -5.29
C GLY A 92 6.34 10.08 -4.10
N HIS A 93 6.96 10.21 -2.93
CA HIS A 93 6.46 9.53 -1.73
C HIS A 93 5.15 10.14 -1.18
N LEU A 94 4.94 11.46 -1.36
CA LEU A 94 3.83 12.22 -0.75
C LEU A 94 3.22 13.27 -1.69
N GLY A 95 3.71 13.36 -2.92
CA GLY A 95 3.63 14.55 -3.76
C GLY A 95 2.63 14.47 -4.92
N TRP A 96 1.52 13.74 -4.79
CA TRP A 96 0.39 13.79 -5.74
C TRP A 96 -0.31 15.16 -5.75
N ILE A 97 0.44 16.25 -5.88
CA ILE A 97 -0.01 17.64 -5.75
C ILE A 97 -1.07 17.93 -6.82
N SER A 98 -2.21 18.46 -6.41
CA SER A 98 -3.23 18.93 -7.33
C SER A 98 -2.85 20.28 -7.96
N ALA A 99 -3.35 20.53 -9.18
CA ALA A 99 -3.20 21.82 -9.86
C ALA A 99 -3.91 22.95 -9.09
N ASP A 100 -3.54 24.20 -9.40
CA ASP A 100 -4.13 25.42 -8.85
C ASP A 100 -5.66 25.42 -8.98
N GLY A 101 -6.37 25.32 -7.86
CA GLY A 101 -7.84 25.33 -7.80
C GLY A 101 -8.49 24.20 -6.97
N ALA A 102 -7.75 23.15 -6.61
CA ALA A 102 -8.13 22.30 -5.48
C ALA A 102 -7.91 23.07 -4.16
N VAL A 103 -8.55 22.67 -3.05
CA VAL A 103 -8.36 23.37 -1.77
C VAL A 103 -6.85 23.36 -1.47
N SER A 104 -6.26 24.55 -1.45
CA SER A 104 -4.82 24.80 -1.63
C SER A 104 -3.90 23.72 -1.03
N GLY A 105 -3.21 22.95 -1.89
CA GLY A 105 -2.14 22.04 -1.47
C GLY A 105 -2.56 20.59 -1.17
N GLU A 106 -3.82 20.22 -1.36
CA GLU A 106 -4.24 18.82 -1.17
C GLU A 106 -3.77 17.90 -2.32
N PRO A 107 -3.38 16.65 -2.02
CA PRO A 107 -3.11 15.67 -3.06
C PRO A 107 -4.35 15.35 -3.88
N TRP A 108 -4.25 15.29 -5.21
CA TRP A 108 -5.37 14.92 -6.08
C TRP A 108 -5.91 13.52 -5.78
N THR A 109 -5.07 12.65 -5.19
CA THR A 109 -5.45 11.30 -4.76
C THR A 109 -6.55 11.31 -3.70
N ASN A 110 -6.74 12.41 -2.95
CA ASN A 110 -7.82 12.52 -1.97
C ASN A 110 -9.20 12.35 -2.59
N GLY A 111 -9.47 13.04 -3.71
CA GLY A 111 -10.74 12.91 -4.43
C GLY A 111 -10.95 11.50 -4.95
N VAL A 112 -9.90 10.90 -5.52
CA VAL A 112 -9.94 9.51 -6.03
C VAL A 112 -10.24 8.51 -4.90
N MET A 113 -9.60 8.67 -3.73
CA MET A 113 -9.84 7.83 -2.57
C MET A 113 -11.28 7.98 -2.05
N ALA A 114 -11.80 9.21 -2.01
CA ALA A 114 -13.18 9.48 -1.59
C ALA A 114 -14.21 8.87 -2.54
N ASP A 115 -14.01 9.00 -3.86
CA ASP A 115 -14.87 8.43 -4.88
C ASP A 115 -14.84 6.89 -4.83
N TRP A 116 -13.65 6.30 -4.71
CA TRP A 116 -13.51 4.85 -4.58
C TRP A 116 -14.21 4.34 -3.33
N PHE A 117 -14.00 4.98 -2.18
CA PHE A 117 -14.65 4.58 -0.93
C PHE A 117 -16.18 4.65 -1.03
N SER A 118 -16.70 5.75 -1.60
CA SER A 118 -18.14 5.93 -1.83
C SER A 118 -18.72 4.85 -2.75
N SER A 119 -17.99 4.48 -3.81
CA SER A 119 -18.36 3.41 -4.73
C SER A 119 -18.41 2.04 -4.02
N VAL A 120 -17.39 1.71 -3.23
CA VAL A 120 -17.32 0.46 -2.46
C VAL A 120 -18.47 0.36 -1.45
N VAL A 121 -18.72 1.43 -0.68
CA VAL A 121 -19.81 1.45 0.30
C VAL A 121 -21.17 1.28 -0.38
N SER A 122 -21.39 1.96 -1.51
CA SER A 122 -22.63 1.83 -2.28
C SER A 122 -22.81 0.39 -2.79
N HIS A 123 -21.75 -0.22 -3.34
CA HIS A 123 -21.78 -1.58 -3.88
C HIS A 123 -22.05 -2.63 -2.80
N LEU A 124 -21.35 -2.54 -1.66
CA LEU A 124 -21.54 -3.46 -0.54
C LEU A 124 -22.93 -3.32 0.09
N GLY A 125 -23.46 -2.09 0.19
CA GLY A 125 -24.82 -1.84 0.67
C GLY A 125 -25.89 -2.44 -0.25
N ARG A 126 -25.70 -2.38 -1.57
CA ARG A 126 -26.58 -3.02 -2.56
C ARG A 126 -26.57 -4.54 -2.44
N ARG A 127 -25.39 -5.16 -2.28
CA ARG A 127 -25.26 -6.61 -2.10
C ARG A 127 -25.98 -7.08 -0.83
N SER A 128 -25.78 -6.38 0.29
CA SER A 128 -26.48 -6.70 1.54
C SER A 128 -28.01 -6.62 1.40
N GLY A 129 -28.54 -5.66 0.62
CA GLY A 129 -29.97 -5.54 0.34
C GLY A 129 -30.51 -6.57 -0.66
N ALA A 130 -29.70 -6.98 -1.63
CA ALA A 130 -30.05 -8.01 -2.61
C ALA A 130 -30.05 -9.42 -2.01
N ASP A 131 -29.07 -9.72 -1.16
CA ASP A 131 -28.98 -10.98 -0.40
C ASP A 131 -30.15 -11.13 0.58
N ALA A 132 -30.58 -10.03 1.20
CA ALA A 132 -31.78 -10.00 2.04
C ALA A 132 -33.09 -10.24 1.27
N ASN A 133 -33.10 -9.99 -0.05
CA ASN A 133 -34.28 -10.12 -0.91
C ASN A 133 -34.24 -11.33 -1.87
N GLY A 134 -33.23 -12.20 -1.78
CA GLY A 134 -33.14 -13.42 -2.62
C GLY A 134 -33.01 -13.15 -4.13
N ALA A 135 -32.45 -12.00 -4.52
CA ALA A 135 -32.31 -11.64 -5.93
C ALA A 135 -31.24 -12.52 -6.62
N LYS A 136 -31.58 -13.09 -7.78
CA LYS A 136 -30.64 -13.87 -8.61
C LYS A 136 -29.48 -12.98 -9.11
N PRO A 137 -28.25 -13.53 -9.24
CA PRO A 137 -27.10 -12.74 -9.67
C PRO A 137 -27.27 -12.18 -11.08
N ASP A 138 -26.70 -10.99 -11.29
CA ASP A 138 -26.70 -10.27 -12.56
C ASP A 138 -25.90 -11.06 -13.62
N PRO A 139 -26.48 -11.36 -14.80
CA PRO A 139 -25.79 -12.08 -15.87
C PRO A 139 -24.49 -11.41 -16.36
N ALA A 140 -24.23 -10.13 -16.04
CA ALA A 140 -22.98 -9.46 -16.38
C ALA A 140 -21.76 -9.92 -15.53
N GLU A 141 -21.95 -10.39 -14.29
CA GLU A 141 -20.84 -10.88 -13.44
C GLU A 141 -20.34 -12.27 -13.87
N ALA A 142 -21.07 -12.99 -14.73
CA ALA A 142 -20.69 -14.33 -15.21
C ALA A 142 -19.67 -14.31 -16.36
N ALA A 143 -19.40 -13.13 -16.96
CA ALA A 143 -18.62 -13.01 -18.19
C ALA A 143 -17.13 -12.65 -17.99
N VAL A 144 -16.66 -12.53 -16.74
CA VAL A 144 -15.25 -12.24 -16.44
C VAL A 144 -14.67 -13.41 -15.63
N LYS A 145 -14.24 -14.46 -16.34
CA LYS A 145 -13.36 -15.53 -15.86
C LYS A 145 -12.24 -15.74 -16.86
#